data_AF-A0A959TT95-F1
#
_entry.id   AF-A0A959TT95-F1
#
_cell.length_a   1.000
_cell.length_b   1.000
_cell.length_c   1.000
_cell.angle_alpha   90.00
_cell.angle_beta   90.00
_cell.angle_gamma   90.00
#
_symmetry.space_group_name_H-M   'P 1'
#
loop_
_entity.id
_entity.type
_entity.pdbx_description
1 polymer ?
#
loop_
_entity_poly.entity_id
_entity_poly.type
_entity_poly.pdbx_seq_one_letter_code
_entity_poly.pdbx_strand_id
1 'polypeptide(L)'
;MDHSLRICSCTLAVALLSTTLTAQTLTTEFVNAGYSLADLGSITGLPTPYGGLTIKSDEPNTLYIGGLANAADGAIYAVPLVRDGLTHQITGFAGPAVLYSTGPNNDGGLTFTPSGTLLFTQYTPFSLNSMGQILPDNSYVTTQLTALEFNENGV
;
A
#
# COMPACT_ATOMS: atom_id res chain seq x y z
N MET A 1 -64.52 -5.55 -33.23
CA MET A 1 -63.98 -5.77 -31.88
C MET A 1 -63.29 -7.13 -31.92
N ASP A 2 -62.23 -7.30 -32.71
CA ASP A 2 -60.86 -6.80 -32.51
C ASP A 2 -60.23 -7.33 -31.22
N HIS A 3 -59.13 -8.07 -31.36
CA HIS A 3 -57.84 -7.86 -30.66
C HIS A 3 -56.89 -9.02 -30.98
N SER A 4 -56.15 -8.87 -32.09
CA SER A 4 -54.97 -9.69 -32.38
C SER A 4 -53.76 -9.13 -31.62
N LEU A 5 -53.28 -9.83 -30.60
CA LEU A 5 -52.09 -9.45 -29.85
C LEU A 5 -50.82 -9.89 -30.61
N ARG A 6 -50.19 -8.95 -31.33
CA ARG A 6 -48.87 -9.13 -31.93
C ARG A 6 -47.80 -8.79 -30.90
N ILE A 7 -47.11 -9.81 -30.37
CA ILE A 7 -45.95 -9.64 -29.50
C ILE A 7 -44.74 -9.36 -30.41
N CYS A 8 -44.32 -8.11 -30.46
CA CYS A 8 -43.07 -7.69 -31.07
C CYS A 8 -41.94 -7.96 -30.07
N SER A 9 -41.14 -9.01 -30.28
CA SER A 9 -39.91 -9.23 -29.51
C SER A 9 -38.88 -8.16 -29.89
N CYS A 10 -38.78 -7.10 -29.10
CA CYS A 10 -37.62 -6.23 -29.10
C CYS A 10 -36.48 -6.94 -28.35
N THR A 11 -35.61 -7.63 -29.09
CA THR A 11 -34.36 -8.17 -28.55
C THR A 11 -33.44 -6.99 -28.20
N LEU A 12 -33.31 -6.67 -26.92
CA LEU A 12 -32.35 -5.67 -26.45
C LEU A 12 -30.94 -6.27 -26.53
N ALA A 13 -30.18 -5.91 -27.57
CA ALA A 13 -28.78 -6.27 -27.71
C ALA A 13 -27.95 -5.49 -26.69
N VAL A 14 -27.58 -6.13 -25.58
CA VAL A 14 -26.59 -5.58 -24.64
C VAL A 14 -25.21 -5.74 -25.28
N ALA A 15 -24.69 -4.66 -25.86
CA ALA A 15 -23.29 -4.60 -26.26
C ALA A 15 -22.42 -4.61 -24.99
N LEU A 16 -21.77 -5.73 -24.72
CA LEU A 16 -20.70 -5.82 -23.72
C LEU A 16 -19.56 -4.92 -24.18
N LEU A 17 -19.43 -3.74 -23.57
CA LEU A 17 -18.20 -2.95 -23.68
C LEU A 17 -17.11 -3.72 -22.93
N SER A 18 -16.37 -4.57 -23.66
CA SER A 18 -15.15 -5.18 -23.14
C SER A 18 -14.09 -4.09 -23.04
N THR A 19 -13.91 -3.51 -21.87
CA THR A 19 -12.71 -2.72 -21.58
C THR A 19 -11.51 -3.64 -21.70
N THR A 20 -10.59 -3.35 -22.62
CA THR A 20 -9.30 -4.05 -22.67
C THR A 20 -8.51 -3.66 -21.43
N LEU A 21 -8.37 -4.61 -20.49
CA LEU A 21 -7.47 -4.43 -19.36
C LEU A 21 -6.04 -4.64 -19.89
N THR A 22 -5.26 -3.57 -19.96
CA THR A 22 -3.82 -3.68 -20.24
C THR A 22 -3.14 -4.13 -18.96
N ALA A 23 -2.61 -5.35 -18.95
CA ALA A 23 -1.72 -5.79 -17.89
C ALA A 23 -0.49 -4.87 -17.83
N GLN A 24 0.05 -4.64 -16.64
CA GLN A 24 1.35 -3.96 -16.52
C GLN A 24 2.42 -4.76 -17.27
N THR A 25 3.30 -4.05 -17.97
CA THR A 25 4.42 -4.63 -18.69
C THR A 25 5.72 -4.20 -18.04
N LEU A 26 6.64 -5.16 -17.89
CA LEU A 26 8.03 -4.88 -17.54
C LEU A 26 8.80 -4.55 -18.81
N THR A 27 9.77 -3.65 -18.72
CA THR A 27 10.76 -3.43 -19.77
C THR A 27 11.67 -4.65 -19.91
N THR A 28 12.29 -4.79 -21.09
CA THR A 28 13.05 -5.99 -21.46
C THR A 28 14.17 -6.31 -20.48
N GLU A 29 14.81 -5.30 -19.88
CA GLU A 29 15.87 -5.50 -18.89
C GLU A 29 15.40 -6.24 -17.64
N PHE A 30 14.18 -5.99 -17.14
CA PHE A 30 13.62 -6.68 -15.99
C PHE A 30 13.16 -8.09 -16.34
N VAL A 31 12.54 -8.26 -17.50
CA VAL A 31 12.14 -9.59 -18.00
C VAL A 31 13.38 -10.48 -18.17
N ASN A 32 14.45 -9.97 -18.78
CA ASN A 32 15.70 -10.71 -18.98
C ASN A 32 16.42 -11.02 -17.66
N ALA A 33 16.26 -10.18 -16.64
CA ALA A 33 16.75 -10.44 -15.29
C ALA A 33 15.85 -11.41 -14.49
N GLY A 34 14.75 -11.91 -15.07
CA GLY A 34 13.86 -12.90 -14.46
C GLY A 34 12.76 -12.32 -13.56
N TYR A 35 12.53 -11.00 -13.60
CA TYR A 35 11.42 -10.39 -12.88
C TYR A 35 10.09 -10.66 -13.57
N SER A 36 9.04 -10.78 -12.76
CA SER A 36 7.66 -10.90 -13.20
C SER A 36 6.77 -10.00 -12.36
N LEU A 37 5.55 -9.75 -12.85
CA LEU A 37 4.54 -9.00 -12.13
C LEU A 37 3.44 -9.95 -11.67
N ALA A 38 3.02 -9.78 -10.42
CA ALA A 38 1.87 -10.44 -9.85
C ALA A 38 0.95 -9.36 -9.27
N ASP A 39 -0.31 -9.36 -9.71
CA ASP A 39 -1.36 -8.56 -9.09
C ASP A 39 -1.99 -9.39 -7.96
N LEU A 40 -1.85 -8.90 -6.72
CA LEU A 40 -2.40 -9.54 -5.53
C LEU A 40 -3.79 -9.00 -5.15
N GLY A 41 -4.30 -8.00 -5.88
CA GLY A 41 -5.54 -7.31 -5.58
C GLY A 41 -5.44 -6.38 -4.36
N SER A 42 -6.60 -5.95 -3.86
CA SER A 42 -6.71 -5.10 -2.69
C SER A 42 -6.66 -5.88 -1.38
N ILE A 43 -6.15 -5.25 -0.33
CA ILE A 43 -6.10 -5.83 1.01
C ILE A 43 -7.44 -5.58 1.70
N THR A 44 -8.13 -6.65 2.10
CA THR A 44 -9.40 -6.53 2.82
C THR A 44 -9.22 -5.79 4.13
N GLY A 45 -10.05 -4.78 4.39
CA GLY A 45 -10.02 -4.01 5.65
C GLY A 45 -8.93 -2.95 5.73
N LEU A 46 -8.08 -2.78 4.70
CA LEU A 46 -7.10 -1.70 4.66
C LEU A 46 -7.70 -0.45 3.99
N PRO A 47 -7.81 0.69 4.70
CA PRO A 47 -8.32 1.92 4.10
C PRO A 47 -7.34 2.52 3.08
N THR A 48 -7.88 3.08 1.99
CA THR A 48 -7.10 3.84 1.00
C THR A 48 -7.05 5.33 1.35
N PRO A 49 -6.02 6.08 0.90
CA PRO A 49 -4.86 5.64 0.13
C PRO A 49 -3.89 4.79 0.96
N TYR A 50 -3.22 3.85 0.31
CA TYR A 50 -2.13 3.08 0.92
C TYR A 50 -0.89 3.95 1.00
N GLY A 51 -0.11 3.79 2.07
CA GLY A 51 1.13 4.52 2.29
C GLY A 51 2.34 3.59 2.32
N GLY A 52 3.36 3.99 3.09
CA GLY A 52 4.59 3.22 3.24
C GLY A 52 4.38 1.79 3.71
N LEU A 53 5.24 0.90 3.23
CA LEU A 53 5.19 -0.52 3.56
C LEU A 53 6.56 -1.10 3.83
N THR A 54 6.60 -2.15 4.66
CA THR A 54 7.82 -2.89 4.97
C THR A 54 7.51 -4.31 5.45
N ILE A 55 8.52 -5.17 5.44
CA ILE A 55 8.49 -6.51 6.02
C ILE A 55 9.72 -6.63 6.92
N LYS A 56 9.52 -7.04 8.17
CA LYS A 56 10.65 -7.32 9.07
C LYS A 56 11.31 -8.63 8.69
N SER A 57 12.63 -8.71 8.84
CA SER A 57 13.38 -9.93 8.54
C SER A 57 13.08 -11.07 9.53
N ASP A 58 12.72 -10.76 10.77
CA ASP A 58 12.33 -11.73 11.81
C ASP A 58 10.86 -12.15 11.74
N GLU A 59 10.02 -11.38 11.03
CA GLU A 59 8.60 -11.66 10.77
C GLU A 59 8.28 -11.60 9.27
N PRO A 60 8.88 -12.49 8.45
CA PRO A 60 8.83 -12.39 6.99
C PRO A 60 7.42 -12.59 6.40
N ASN A 61 6.46 -13.08 7.19
CA ASN A 61 5.09 -13.34 6.77
C ASN A 61 4.11 -12.24 7.18
N THR A 62 4.62 -11.09 7.65
CA THR A 62 3.79 -9.94 8.01
C THR A 62 4.22 -8.74 7.18
N LEU A 63 3.28 -8.19 6.41
CA LEU A 63 3.41 -6.89 5.77
C LEU A 63 2.92 -5.82 6.73
N TYR A 64 3.77 -4.86 7.04
CA TYR A 64 3.38 -3.63 7.72
C TYR A 64 3.13 -2.58 6.66
N ILE A 65 1.95 -1.97 6.64
CA ILE A 65 1.53 -1.04 5.59
C ILE A 65 0.66 0.08 6.14
N GLY A 66 0.87 1.27 5.61
CA GLY A 66 0.07 2.44 5.88
C GLY A 66 -1.31 2.45 5.22
N GLY A 67 -2.33 2.92 5.93
CA GLY A 67 -3.68 3.20 5.42
C GLY A 67 -4.17 4.59 5.84
N LEU A 68 -5.12 5.16 5.08
CA LEU A 68 -5.48 6.59 5.17
C LEU A 68 -4.23 7.50 5.08
N ALA A 69 -3.31 7.19 4.16
CA ALA A 69 -1.94 7.67 4.22
C ALA A 69 -1.74 9.20 4.24
N ASN A 70 -2.68 9.95 3.68
CA ASN A 70 -2.62 11.41 3.57
C ASN A 70 -3.47 12.15 4.60
N ALA A 71 -3.82 11.48 5.71
CA ALA A 71 -4.75 12.01 6.68
C ALA A 71 -4.18 11.97 8.11
N ALA A 72 -4.71 12.86 8.94
CA ALA A 72 -4.34 12.98 10.36
C ALA A 72 -4.80 11.76 11.19
N ASP A 73 -5.73 10.98 10.67
CA ASP A 73 -6.19 9.69 11.21
C ASP A 73 -5.52 8.48 10.52
N GLY A 74 -4.45 8.72 9.75
CA GLY A 74 -3.57 7.70 9.19
C GLY A 74 -3.07 6.70 10.22
N ALA A 75 -2.92 5.45 9.78
CA ALA A 75 -2.51 4.35 10.66
C ALA A 75 -1.68 3.30 9.93
N ILE A 76 -0.89 2.56 10.70
CA ILE A 76 -0.14 1.40 10.24
C ILE A 76 -0.93 0.14 10.58
N TYR A 77 -1.00 -0.76 9.61
CA TYR A 77 -1.68 -2.05 9.71
C TYR A 77 -0.70 -3.19 9.49
N ALA A 78 -0.92 -4.30 10.17
CA ALA A 78 -0.27 -5.58 9.92
C ALA A 78 -1.19 -6.44 9.04
N VAL A 79 -0.61 -7.03 8.00
CA VAL A 79 -1.32 -7.87 7.02
C VAL A 79 -0.57 -9.21 6.90
N PRO A 80 -1.22 -10.34 7.19
CA PRO A 80 -0.56 -11.64 7.06
C PRO A 80 -0.41 -11.99 5.57
N LEU A 81 0.78 -12.44 5.18
CA LEU A 81 1.15 -12.80 3.81
C LEU A 81 1.10 -14.32 3.60
N VAL A 82 0.73 -14.72 2.39
CA VAL A 82 0.94 -16.08 1.88
C VAL A 82 2.23 -16.08 1.07
N ARG A 83 3.10 -17.05 1.34
CA ARG A 83 4.32 -17.28 0.55
C ARG A 83 4.31 -18.66 -0.07
N ASP A 84 4.82 -18.73 -1.28
CA ASP A 84 5.13 -20.01 -1.90
C ASP A 84 6.21 -20.74 -1.10
N GLY A 85 5.98 -22.03 -0.81
CA GLY A 85 6.84 -22.81 0.07
C GLY A 85 8.22 -23.14 -0.50
N LEU A 86 8.40 -23.04 -1.82
CA LEU A 86 9.65 -23.36 -2.50
C LEU A 86 10.42 -22.09 -2.90
N THR A 87 9.73 -21.13 -3.49
CA THR A 87 10.32 -19.91 -4.06
C THR A 87 10.29 -18.72 -3.10
N HIS A 88 9.53 -18.81 -2.01
CA HIS A 88 9.30 -17.76 -1.03
C HIS A 88 8.67 -16.47 -1.57
N GLN A 89 8.19 -16.48 -2.82
CA GLN A 89 7.45 -15.37 -3.42
C GLN A 89 6.15 -15.14 -2.64
N ILE A 90 5.76 -13.87 -2.49
CA ILE A 90 4.46 -13.51 -1.90
C ILE A 90 3.39 -13.79 -2.95
N THR A 91 2.44 -14.67 -2.63
CA THR A 91 1.38 -15.11 -3.56
C THR A 91 -0.01 -14.62 -3.16
N GLY A 92 -0.13 -13.94 -2.01
CA GLY A 92 -1.39 -13.33 -1.59
C GLY A 92 -1.40 -12.87 -0.14
N PHE A 93 -2.58 -12.52 0.34
CA PHE A 93 -2.86 -12.14 1.72
C PHE A 93 -3.62 -13.27 2.42
N ALA A 94 -3.18 -13.66 3.62
CA ALA A 94 -3.78 -14.76 4.38
C ALA A 94 -4.96 -14.32 5.26
N GLY A 95 -5.31 -13.03 5.25
CA GLY A 95 -6.35 -12.45 6.08
C GLY A 95 -6.47 -10.93 5.90
N PRO A 96 -7.43 -10.29 6.59
CA PRO A 96 -7.63 -8.84 6.53
C PRO A 96 -6.49 -8.08 7.23
N ALA A 97 -6.39 -6.79 6.94
CA ALA A 97 -5.53 -5.87 7.68
C ALA A 97 -6.00 -5.70 9.12
N VAL A 98 -5.05 -5.71 10.06
CA VAL A 98 -5.27 -5.49 11.50
C VAL A 98 -4.52 -4.23 11.91
N LEU A 99 -5.16 -3.34 12.65
CA LEU A 99 -4.52 -2.13 13.16
C LEU A 99 -3.30 -2.51 14.00
N TYR A 100 -2.13 -1.98 13.64
CA TYR A 100 -0.90 -2.15 14.39
C TYR A 100 -0.65 -0.95 15.31
N SER A 101 -0.73 0.27 14.76
CA SER A 101 -0.55 1.51 15.50
C SER A 101 -1.16 2.70 14.76
N THR A 102 -1.51 3.77 15.47
CA THR A 102 -1.72 5.08 14.84
C THR A 102 -0.43 5.54 14.16
N GLY A 103 -0.55 6.24 13.04
CA GLY A 103 0.58 6.68 12.24
C GLY A 103 0.12 7.72 11.23
N PRO A 104 -0.18 8.95 11.67
CA PRO A 104 -0.77 9.96 10.81
C PRO A 104 0.15 10.27 9.62
N ASN A 105 -0.42 10.62 8.47
CA ASN A 105 0.32 11.20 7.36
C ASN A 105 1.43 10.29 6.77
N ASN A 106 1.25 8.98 6.82
CA ASN A 106 2.24 7.94 6.53
C ASN A 106 2.46 7.61 5.03
N ASP A 107 2.32 8.58 4.11
CA ASP A 107 2.36 8.38 2.64
C ASP A 107 3.76 8.09 2.06
N GLY A 108 4.83 8.15 2.85
CA GLY A 108 6.18 7.87 2.34
C GLY A 108 6.70 6.48 2.69
N GLY A 109 7.96 6.36 3.14
CA GLY A 109 8.58 5.08 3.49
C GLY A 109 8.27 4.61 4.91
N LEU A 110 8.36 3.30 5.13
CA LEU A 110 8.24 2.62 6.43
C LEU A 110 9.45 1.71 6.63
N THR A 111 10.05 1.69 7.83
CA THR A 111 11.12 0.74 8.16
C THR A 111 11.25 0.51 9.65
N PHE A 112 11.67 -0.69 10.05
CA PHE A 112 12.01 -0.99 11.44
C PHE A 112 13.51 -0.80 11.66
N THR A 113 13.86 -0.17 12.78
CA THR A 113 15.24 -0.17 13.27
C THR A 113 15.56 -1.53 13.92
N PRO A 114 16.86 -1.87 14.11
CA PRO A 114 17.25 -3.06 14.86
C PRO A 114 16.73 -3.07 16.31
N SER A 115 16.39 -1.92 16.89
CA SER A 115 15.80 -1.80 18.23
C SER A 115 14.29 -2.02 18.26
N GLY A 116 13.66 -2.27 17.11
CA GLY A 116 12.21 -2.47 17.00
C GLY A 116 11.40 -1.18 16.85
N THR A 117 12.04 -0.01 16.75
CA THR A 117 11.34 1.25 16.47
C THR A 117 10.86 1.26 15.03
N LEU A 118 9.59 1.55 14.80
CA LEU A 118 9.05 1.74 13.46
C LEU A 118 9.19 3.21 13.06
N LEU A 119 10.02 3.45 12.05
CA LEU A 119 10.22 4.76 11.45
C LEU A 119 9.35 4.91 10.21
N PHE A 120 8.72 6.07 10.06
CA PHE A 120 8.00 6.41 8.83
C PHE A 120 8.16 7.88 8.48
N THR A 121 8.21 8.18 7.20
CA THR A 121 8.20 9.57 6.73
C THR A 121 6.77 10.09 6.72
N GLN A 122 6.57 11.28 7.25
CA GLN A 122 5.28 11.95 7.30
C GLN A 122 5.18 12.99 6.18
N TYR A 123 4.10 12.90 5.41
CA TYR A 123 3.65 13.94 4.49
C TYR A 123 2.59 14.80 5.18
N THR A 124 2.90 16.05 5.52
CA THR A 124 1.85 16.98 5.95
C THR A 124 1.70 18.10 4.92
N PRO A 125 0.47 18.53 4.60
CA PRO A 125 0.26 19.62 3.65
C PRO A 125 0.72 20.99 4.16
N PHE A 126 1.15 21.11 5.43
CA PHE A 126 1.44 22.39 6.09
C PHE A 126 2.78 22.46 6.84
N SER A 127 3.50 21.35 7.02
CA SER A 127 4.88 21.33 7.55
C SER A 127 5.80 20.54 6.63
N LEU A 128 7.04 21.03 6.48
CA LEU A 128 8.08 20.35 5.71
C LEU A 128 8.35 18.96 6.32
N ASN A 129 8.99 18.09 5.54
CA ASN A 129 9.34 16.69 5.86
C ASN A 129 9.50 16.39 7.36
N SER A 130 8.78 15.38 7.87
CA SER A 130 8.90 14.93 9.26
C SER A 130 9.10 13.42 9.34
N MET A 131 9.70 12.95 10.43
CA MET A 131 9.84 11.53 10.75
C MET A 131 8.94 11.17 11.91
N GLY A 132 8.05 10.21 11.70
CA GLY A 132 7.33 9.49 12.75
C GLY A 132 8.15 8.34 13.27
N GLN A 133 8.06 8.12 14.59
CA GLN A 133 8.69 7.02 15.29
C GLN A 133 7.65 6.40 16.21
N ILE A 134 7.35 5.11 16.01
CA ILE A 134 6.59 4.32 16.99
C ILE A 134 7.62 3.47 17.72
N LEU A 135 7.82 3.77 19.01
CA LEU A 135 8.78 3.08 19.86
C LEU A 135 8.27 1.68 20.24
N PRO A 136 9.14 0.78 20.74
CA PRO A 136 8.73 -0.58 21.14
C PRO A 136 7.66 -0.64 22.24
N ASP A 137 7.48 0.45 23.00
CA ASP A 137 6.40 0.60 24.00
C ASP A 137 5.11 1.20 23.41
N ASN A 138 5.02 1.28 22.09
CA ASN A 138 3.94 1.91 21.31
C ASN A 138 3.76 3.41 21.54
N SER A 139 4.70 4.09 22.21
CA SER A 139 4.69 5.55 22.24
C SER A 139 5.10 6.13 20.88
N TYR A 140 4.58 7.32 20.58
CA TYR A 140 4.73 7.97 19.29
C TYR A 140 5.49 9.29 19.41
N VAL A 141 6.46 9.49 18.54
CA VAL A 141 7.27 10.70 18.45
C VAL A 141 7.30 11.21 17.01
N THR A 142 7.06 12.51 16.83
CA THR A 142 7.31 13.21 15.56
C THR A 142 8.54 14.07 15.69
N THR A 143 9.45 13.93 14.73
CA THR A 143 10.62 14.79 14.58
C THR A 143 10.51 15.56 13.27
N GLN A 144 10.38 16.88 13.39
CA GLN A 144 10.45 17.77 12.24
C GLN A 144 11.86 17.72 11.65
N LEU A 145 12.00 17.41 10.35
CA LEU A 145 13.28 17.49 9.68
C LEU A 145 13.48 18.92 9.20
N THR A 146 14.64 19.49 9.52
CA THR A 146 15.11 20.77 9.00
C THR A 146 16.19 20.51 7.97
N ALA A 147 16.38 21.44 7.03
CA ALA A 147 17.58 21.40 6.20
C ALA A 147 18.81 21.41 7.12
N LEU A 148 19.78 20.54 6.83
CA LEU A 148 21.11 20.74 7.36
C LEU A 148 21.60 22.04 6.73
N GLU A 149 21.91 23.05 7.56
CA GLU A 149 22.64 24.21 7.09
C GLU A 149 24.01 23.68 6.64
N PHE A 150 24.16 23.42 5.34
CA PHE A 150 25.48 23.33 4.76
C PHE A 150 26.00 24.75 4.71
N ASN A 151 26.84 25.09 5.67
CA ASN A 151 27.61 26.31 5.63
C ASN A 151 28.44 26.22 4.34
N GLU A 152 28.06 26.96 3.30
CA GLU A 152 28.85 27.12 2.08
C GLU A 152 30.22 27.78 2.34
N ASN A 153 30.47 28.17 3.59
CA ASN A 153 31.77 28.53 4.13
C ASN A 153 32.35 27.35 4.93
N GLY A 154 32.94 26.37 4.23
CA GLY A 154 33.69 25.30 4.88
C GLY A 154 34.78 25.86 5.80
N VAL A 155 34.59 25.70 7.10
CA VAL A 155 35.61 25.80 8.16
C VAL A 155 35.33 24.70 9.17
#